data_AF-A0A972A2D3-F1
#
_entry.id   AF-A0A972A2D3-F1
#
_cell.length_a   1.000
_cell.length_b   1.000
_cell.length_c   1.000
_cell.angle_alpha   90.00
_cell.angle_beta   90.00
_cell.angle_gamma   90.00
#
_symmetry.space_group_name_H-M   'P 1'
#
loop_
_entity.id
_entity.type
_entity.pdbx_description
1 polymer ?
#
loop_
_entity_poly.entity_id
_entity_poly.type
_entity_poly.pdbx_seq_one_letter_code
_entity_poly.pdbx_strand_id
1 'polypeptide(L)'
;ITAFDPDGEAVVVKTESQKSIPADMVILSIGVAPESGLAKEAGLEIGSLGGIKVNDYMQTSNGDVYAVGDVVEVKNLITGKPALIPLAGPANKQARIASDNIILGNKRVYKGTIGTSIAKVFDMTVASAGASERLLSREGIAYNTTISHSGSHAGYYPGALPLTVKINFSPEGKLLGAQVVGFEGVDKRIDLLAQVIRNGGTIYDLQEIEHAYAPPFSSAKDPVNTAGFIAENILTGRVNIIRWDELLKVDPEAIILDVRIKEEFEFGHIENAINIPLDELRERLSEIPTHLPVYLYCAVGLRGYTASRILQQHGFSAVYNLSGGYKTYSCLLQEQRTIAGDSTIECDFLPVIRDDGEIKIEPAKKIVVDACGLQCPGPIRELKKNYDRLLFGEQLTIKVTDQAFGQDLNAWCNMVGAKLIDMNQSGGVISATVKKTESKNLSIPTQGNSMKGSDTKTLIVFSDDLDKALATFVIANGMLAAGKKVSIFFTFWGLSVIKQQNKANVEKDFISKM
;
A
#
# COMPACT_ATOMS: atom_id res chain seq x y z
N ILE A 1 -31.20 0.02 -5.87
CA ILE A 1 -31.98 -0.63 -6.96
C ILE A 1 -33.43 -0.58 -6.55
N THR A 2 -34.32 -0.14 -7.44
CA THR A 2 -35.74 0.08 -7.12
C THR A 2 -36.65 -0.95 -7.78
N ALA A 3 -36.30 -1.47 -8.95
CA ALA A 3 -37.07 -2.51 -9.64
C ALA A 3 -36.21 -3.30 -10.63
N PHE A 4 -36.73 -4.47 -11.02
CA PHE A 4 -36.26 -5.31 -12.12
C PHE A 4 -37.42 -5.50 -13.08
N ASP A 5 -37.34 -4.88 -14.26
CA ASP A 5 -38.38 -4.97 -15.27
C ASP A 5 -37.96 -5.96 -16.37
N PRO A 6 -38.82 -6.91 -16.76
CA PRO A 6 -38.52 -7.82 -17.88
C PRO A 6 -38.55 -7.06 -19.21
N ASP A 7 -37.58 -7.30 -20.09
CA ASP A 7 -37.52 -6.77 -21.45
C ASP A 7 -37.07 -7.86 -22.44
N GLY A 8 -38.04 -8.61 -22.96
CA GLY A 8 -37.76 -9.78 -23.81
C GLY A 8 -37.00 -10.87 -23.03
N GLU A 9 -35.81 -11.24 -23.53
CA GLU A 9 -34.89 -12.17 -22.86
C GLU A 9 -33.93 -11.48 -21.86
N ALA A 10 -33.97 -10.15 -21.79
CA ALA A 10 -33.15 -9.34 -20.89
C ALA A 10 -33.95 -8.84 -19.68
N VAL A 11 -33.22 -8.24 -18.74
CA VAL A 11 -33.76 -7.54 -17.56
C VAL A 11 -33.28 -6.11 -17.57
N VAL A 12 -34.19 -5.16 -17.37
CA VAL A 12 -33.87 -3.75 -17.15
C VAL A 12 -33.85 -3.47 -15.66
N VAL A 13 -32.67 -3.16 -15.12
CA VAL A 13 -32.49 -2.79 -13.72
C VAL A 13 -32.74 -1.29 -13.55
N LYS A 14 -33.71 -0.92 -12.69
CA LYS A 14 -33.95 0.49 -12.32
C LYS A 14 -33.19 0.85 -11.05
N THR A 15 -32.48 1.96 -11.10
CA THR A 15 -31.72 2.49 -9.96
C THR A 15 -32.51 3.57 -9.22
N GLU A 16 -32.09 3.93 -8.00
CA GLU A 16 -32.67 5.07 -7.25
C GLU A 16 -32.46 6.40 -7.99
N SER A 17 -31.36 6.51 -8.75
CA SER A 17 -31.08 7.64 -9.63
C SER A 17 -31.90 7.64 -10.93
N GLN A 18 -32.92 6.77 -11.04
CA GLN A 18 -33.78 6.61 -12.21
C GLN A 18 -33.03 6.19 -13.49
N LYS A 19 -31.78 5.73 -13.37
CA LYS A 19 -31.06 5.12 -14.49
C LYS A 19 -31.62 3.72 -14.75
N SER A 20 -31.73 3.39 -16.02
CA SER A 20 -32.12 2.05 -16.50
C SER A 20 -30.88 1.37 -17.05
N ILE A 21 -30.57 0.18 -16.56
CA ILE A 21 -29.40 -0.60 -16.95
C ILE A 21 -29.90 -1.92 -17.56
N PRO A 22 -29.82 -2.10 -18.88
CA PRO A 22 -30.13 -3.39 -19.49
C PRO A 22 -29.06 -4.42 -19.13
N ALA A 23 -29.48 -5.64 -18.81
CA ALA A 23 -28.60 -6.75 -18.47
C ALA A 23 -29.22 -8.08 -18.88
N ASP A 24 -28.39 -9.01 -19.37
CA ASP A 24 -28.83 -10.38 -19.70
C ASP A 24 -28.95 -11.24 -18.43
N MET A 25 -28.26 -10.86 -17.35
CA MET A 25 -28.27 -11.56 -16.07
C MET A 25 -28.08 -10.58 -14.92
N VAL A 26 -28.76 -10.85 -13.79
CA VAL A 26 -28.58 -10.13 -12.53
C VAL A 26 -28.18 -11.12 -11.43
N ILE A 27 -27.11 -10.81 -10.70
CA ILE A 27 -26.65 -11.58 -9.55
C ILE A 27 -26.93 -10.77 -8.27
N LEU A 28 -27.77 -11.30 -7.39
CA LEU A 28 -28.08 -10.68 -6.10
C LEU A 28 -27.08 -11.14 -5.02
N SER A 29 -26.25 -10.21 -4.53
CA SER A 29 -25.28 -10.45 -3.45
C SER A 29 -25.34 -9.33 -2.40
N ILE A 30 -26.52 -9.20 -1.77
CA ILE A 30 -26.85 -8.08 -0.85
C ILE A 30 -26.72 -8.44 0.64
N GLY A 31 -26.10 -9.58 0.95
CA GLY A 31 -25.96 -10.13 2.30
C GLY A 31 -26.85 -11.34 2.55
N VAL A 32 -26.80 -11.84 3.78
CA VAL A 32 -27.52 -13.05 4.24
C VAL A 32 -28.23 -12.74 5.56
N ALA A 33 -29.30 -13.49 5.84
CA ALA A 33 -30.04 -13.43 7.11
C ALA A 33 -29.93 -14.77 7.84
N PRO A 34 -29.98 -14.79 9.19
CA PRO A 34 -30.00 -16.03 9.96
C PRO A 34 -31.23 -16.90 9.67
N GLU A 35 -31.01 -18.19 9.40
CA GLU A 35 -32.08 -19.19 9.25
C GLU A 35 -32.62 -19.66 10.60
N SER A 36 -33.27 -18.76 11.35
CA SER A 36 -33.73 -19.00 12.73
C SER A 36 -35.18 -19.47 12.87
N GLY A 37 -35.86 -19.81 11.76
CA GLY A 37 -37.27 -20.20 11.73
C GLY A 37 -37.61 -21.38 12.65
N LEU A 38 -36.88 -22.48 12.51
CA LEU A 38 -37.07 -23.69 13.35
C LEU A 38 -36.90 -23.38 14.84
N ALA A 39 -35.87 -22.61 15.20
CA ALA A 39 -35.59 -22.25 16.58
C ALA A 39 -36.70 -21.38 17.17
N LYS A 40 -37.22 -20.43 16.38
CA LYS A 40 -38.33 -19.57 16.78
C LYS A 40 -39.61 -20.37 17.01
N GLU A 41 -39.95 -21.27 16.09
CA GLU A 41 -41.13 -22.15 16.21
C GLU A 41 -41.02 -23.10 17.41
N ALA A 42 -39.80 -23.57 17.72
CA ALA A 42 -39.50 -24.38 18.89
C ALA A 42 -39.46 -23.59 20.22
N GLY A 43 -39.68 -22.27 20.19
CA GLY A 43 -39.67 -21.42 21.38
C GLY A 43 -38.29 -21.13 21.98
N LEU A 44 -37.22 -21.28 21.19
CA LEU A 44 -35.86 -20.91 21.61
C LEU A 44 -35.70 -19.38 21.60
N GLU A 45 -34.81 -18.88 22.46
CA GLU A 45 -34.50 -17.45 22.51
C GLU A 45 -33.81 -16.99 21.20
N ILE A 46 -34.41 -15.99 20.57
CA ILE A 46 -33.86 -15.28 19.41
C ILE A 46 -33.32 -13.92 19.89
N GLY A 47 -32.11 -13.58 19.49
CA GLY A 47 -31.51 -12.30 19.84
C GLY A 47 -32.08 -11.14 19.03
N SER A 48 -31.64 -9.92 19.35
CA SER A 48 -32.19 -8.69 18.77
C SER A 48 -31.83 -8.47 17.31
N LEU A 49 -30.88 -9.23 16.77
CA LEU A 49 -30.46 -9.21 15.37
C LEU A 49 -31.12 -10.34 14.55
N GLY A 50 -31.98 -11.16 15.17
CA GLY A 50 -32.70 -12.25 14.52
C GLY A 50 -31.95 -13.59 14.48
N GLY A 51 -30.74 -13.65 15.05
CA GLY A 51 -30.01 -14.91 15.20
C GLY A 51 -30.40 -15.66 16.47
N ILE A 52 -30.11 -16.96 16.52
CA ILE A 52 -30.34 -17.77 17.73
C ILE A 52 -29.39 -17.27 18.83
N LYS A 53 -29.95 -16.96 19.99
CA LYS A 53 -29.16 -16.55 21.15
C LYS A 53 -28.57 -17.79 21.82
N VAL A 54 -27.26 -17.76 22.02
CA VAL A 54 -26.51 -18.84 22.68
C VAL A 54 -25.69 -18.28 23.83
N ASN A 55 -25.40 -19.13 24.80
CA ASN A 55 -24.43 -18.82 25.85
C ASN A 55 -22.99 -19.06 25.37
N ASP A 56 -22.02 -18.81 26.26
CA ASP A 56 -20.59 -18.97 26.01
C ASP A 56 -20.17 -20.41 25.59
N TYR A 57 -21.03 -21.41 25.82
CA TYR A 57 -20.81 -22.81 25.46
C TYR A 57 -21.48 -23.22 24.14
N MET A 58 -22.04 -22.26 23.40
CA MET A 58 -22.84 -22.48 22.17
C MET A 58 -24.19 -23.16 22.41
N GLN A 59 -24.65 -23.22 23.66
CA GLN A 59 -25.94 -23.81 24.05
C GLN A 59 -27.05 -22.76 23.94
N THR A 60 -28.22 -23.16 23.49
CA THR A 60 -29.41 -22.30 23.37
C THR A 60 -30.10 -22.12 24.73
N SER A 61 -31.29 -21.50 24.76
CA SER A 61 -32.13 -21.46 25.96
C SER A 61 -32.63 -22.85 26.40
N ASN A 62 -32.59 -23.85 25.52
CA ASN A 62 -32.79 -25.26 25.87
C ASN A 62 -31.43 -25.95 26.08
N GLY A 63 -31.28 -26.62 27.23
CA GLY A 63 -30.05 -27.30 27.61
C GLY A 63 -29.64 -28.46 26.69
N ASP A 64 -30.58 -29.06 25.97
CA ASP A 64 -30.32 -30.18 25.07
C ASP A 64 -30.04 -29.74 23.62
N VAL A 65 -30.12 -28.43 23.34
CA VAL A 65 -29.98 -27.88 21.99
C VAL A 65 -28.83 -26.90 21.92
N TYR A 66 -27.93 -27.13 20.95
CA TYR A 66 -26.81 -26.25 20.62
C TYR A 66 -27.02 -25.64 19.24
N ALA A 67 -26.52 -24.43 19.04
CA ALA A 67 -26.54 -23.75 17.75
C ALA A 67 -25.16 -23.15 17.46
N VAL A 68 -24.73 -23.20 16.21
CA VAL A 68 -23.41 -22.73 15.75
C VAL A 68 -23.51 -22.16 14.34
N GLY A 69 -22.49 -21.42 13.92
CA GLY A 69 -22.37 -20.90 12.57
C GLY A 69 -23.15 -19.61 12.33
N ASP A 70 -23.54 -19.39 11.09
CA ASP A 70 -24.08 -18.11 10.63
C ASP A 70 -25.45 -17.74 11.26
N VAL A 71 -26.12 -18.74 11.84
CA VAL A 71 -27.45 -18.57 12.46
C VAL A 71 -27.38 -17.97 13.87
N VAL A 72 -26.23 -18.00 14.56
CA VAL A 72 -26.14 -17.55 15.95
C VAL A 72 -25.66 -16.11 16.08
N GLU A 73 -26.14 -15.43 17.12
CA GLU A 73 -25.53 -14.19 17.56
C GLU A 73 -24.27 -14.46 18.37
N VAL A 74 -23.17 -13.79 17.99
CA VAL A 74 -21.89 -13.88 18.68
C VAL A 74 -21.54 -12.57 19.35
N LYS A 75 -20.75 -12.63 20.44
CA LYS A 75 -20.15 -11.43 21.01
C LYS A 75 -19.08 -10.86 20.07
N ASN A 76 -19.25 -9.63 19.61
CA ASN A 76 -18.18 -8.87 18.98
C ASN A 76 -17.18 -8.43 20.05
N LEU A 77 -15.91 -8.82 19.91
CA LEU A 77 -14.91 -8.56 20.95
C LEU A 77 -14.48 -7.09 21.08
N ILE A 78 -14.75 -6.26 20.07
CA ILE A 78 -14.39 -4.84 20.07
C ILE A 78 -15.50 -4.02 20.71
N THR A 79 -16.75 -4.24 20.29
CA THR A 79 -17.91 -3.48 20.78
C THR A 79 -18.50 -4.07 22.07
N GLY A 80 -18.22 -5.34 22.36
CA GLY A 80 -18.82 -6.09 23.46
C GLY A 80 -20.29 -6.49 23.23
N LYS A 81 -20.90 -6.07 22.10
CA LYS A 81 -22.31 -6.28 21.78
C LYS A 81 -22.52 -7.55 20.94
N PRO A 82 -23.76 -8.10 20.91
CA PRO A 82 -24.13 -9.12 19.95
C PRO A 82 -23.91 -8.66 18.50
N ALA A 83 -23.51 -9.58 17.64
CA ALA A 83 -23.27 -9.35 16.22
C ALA A 83 -23.55 -10.62 15.40
N LEU A 84 -23.93 -10.43 14.14
CA LEU A 84 -23.97 -11.49 13.12
C LEU A 84 -22.69 -11.39 12.28
N ILE A 85 -21.86 -12.44 12.32
CA ILE A 85 -20.59 -12.48 11.58
C ILE A 85 -20.53 -13.83 10.85
N PRO A 86 -21.17 -13.93 9.67
CA PRO A 86 -21.30 -15.18 8.93
C PRO A 86 -19.99 -15.52 8.22
N LEU A 87 -19.11 -16.24 8.91
CA LEU A 87 -17.78 -16.60 8.43
C LEU A 87 -17.46 -18.05 8.80
N ALA A 88 -16.88 -18.79 7.85
CA ALA A 88 -16.56 -20.20 8.00
C ALA A 88 -15.58 -20.50 9.15
N GLY A 89 -14.60 -19.61 9.39
CA GLY A 89 -13.61 -19.78 10.46
C GLY A 89 -14.26 -19.84 11.86
N PRO A 90 -15.03 -18.83 12.27
CA PRO A 90 -15.90 -18.88 13.45
C PRO A 90 -16.80 -20.12 13.50
N ALA A 91 -17.54 -20.44 12.43
CA ALA A 91 -18.46 -21.57 12.39
C ALA A 91 -17.78 -22.90 12.72
N ASN A 92 -16.62 -23.18 12.11
CA ASN A 92 -15.85 -24.41 12.38
C ASN A 92 -15.36 -24.48 13.83
N LYS A 93 -14.88 -23.36 14.40
CA LYS A 93 -14.42 -23.30 15.80
C LYS A 93 -15.57 -23.50 16.77
N GLN A 94 -16.72 -22.89 16.49
CA GLN A 94 -17.95 -23.04 17.27
C GLN A 94 -18.45 -24.47 17.24
N ALA A 95 -18.51 -25.11 16.07
CA ALA A 95 -18.91 -26.51 15.93
C ALA A 95 -18.01 -27.43 16.77
N ARG A 96 -16.69 -27.25 16.69
CA ARG A 96 -15.75 -28.00 17.52
C ARG A 96 -16.00 -27.81 19.01
N ILE A 97 -16.23 -26.57 19.44
CA ILE A 97 -16.53 -26.24 20.85
C ILE A 97 -17.85 -26.86 21.30
N ALA A 98 -18.90 -26.76 20.49
CA ALA A 98 -20.20 -27.35 20.79
C ALA A 98 -20.09 -28.88 20.93
N SER A 99 -19.36 -29.56 20.03
CA SER A 99 -19.10 -31.01 20.14
C SER A 99 -18.39 -31.37 21.46
N ASP A 100 -17.32 -30.63 21.82
CA ASP A 100 -16.64 -30.84 23.10
C ASP A 100 -17.59 -30.62 24.29
N ASN A 101 -18.47 -29.62 24.19
CA ASN A 101 -19.40 -29.25 25.26
C ASN A 101 -20.54 -30.26 25.46
N ILE A 102 -21.05 -30.84 24.37
CA ILE A 102 -22.03 -31.94 24.41
C ILE A 102 -21.45 -33.14 25.16
N ILE A 103 -20.17 -33.48 24.94
CA ILE A 103 -19.55 -34.69 25.51
C ILE A 103 -19.02 -34.44 26.92
N LEU A 104 -18.37 -33.30 27.15
CA LEU A 104 -17.61 -33.03 28.38
C LEU A 104 -18.42 -32.25 29.43
N GLY A 105 -19.64 -31.83 29.10
CA GLY A 105 -20.53 -31.05 29.96
C GLY A 105 -20.10 -29.58 30.06
N ASN A 106 -20.25 -28.81 28.98
CA ASN A 106 -20.05 -27.36 28.92
C ASN A 106 -18.75 -26.87 29.60
N LYS A 107 -17.58 -27.27 29.07
CA LYS A 107 -16.26 -26.91 29.60
C LYS A 107 -15.44 -25.98 28.70
N ARG A 108 -15.84 -25.82 27.44
CA ARG A 108 -15.14 -25.03 26.43
C ARG A 108 -15.96 -23.79 26.09
N VAL A 109 -15.33 -22.63 26.20
CA VAL A 109 -15.99 -21.34 25.94
C VAL A 109 -15.61 -20.81 24.56
N TYR A 110 -16.60 -20.35 23.80
CA TYR A 110 -16.40 -19.49 22.65
C TYR A 110 -16.18 -18.05 23.10
N LYS A 111 -14.97 -17.52 22.89
CA LYS A 111 -14.57 -16.19 23.39
C LYS A 111 -15.17 -15.02 22.60
N GLY A 112 -15.93 -15.27 21.54
CA GLY A 112 -16.43 -14.24 20.62
C GLY A 112 -15.58 -14.09 19.35
N THR A 113 -15.93 -13.09 18.54
CA THR A 113 -15.46 -12.92 17.17
C THR A 113 -14.99 -11.49 16.91
N ILE A 114 -13.92 -11.31 16.12
CA ILE A 114 -13.43 -9.99 15.66
C ILE A 114 -13.68 -9.73 14.16
N GLY A 115 -14.21 -10.71 13.42
CA GLY A 115 -14.58 -10.54 12.02
C GLY A 115 -13.40 -10.47 11.05
N THR A 116 -12.30 -11.16 11.32
CA THR A 116 -11.18 -11.27 10.36
C THR A 116 -11.67 -11.87 9.04
N SER A 117 -11.49 -11.13 7.94
CA SER A 117 -11.95 -11.48 6.61
C SER A 117 -10.98 -10.99 5.55
N ILE A 118 -10.98 -11.65 4.39
CA ILE A 118 -10.07 -11.39 3.27
C ILE A 118 -10.78 -11.72 1.96
N ALA A 119 -10.54 -10.91 0.93
CA ALA A 119 -11.11 -11.08 -0.40
C ALA A 119 -10.05 -10.78 -1.47
N LYS A 120 -10.12 -11.54 -2.57
CA LYS A 120 -9.35 -11.27 -3.79
C LYS A 120 -10.21 -10.41 -4.72
N VAL A 121 -9.68 -9.26 -5.13
CA VAL A 121 -10.33 -8.30 -6.03
C VAL A 121 -9.41 -8.13 -7.23
N PHE A 122 -9.64 -8.89 -8.29
CA PHE A 122 -8.71 -9.04 -9.41
C PHE A 122 -7.30 -9.43 -8.92
N ASP A 123 -6.28 -8.63 -9.18
CA ASP A 123 -4.91 -8.85 -8.71
C ASP A 123 -4.67 -8.38 -7.27
N MET A 124 -5.61 -7.63 -6.70
CA MET A 124 -5.48 -7.05 -5.38
C MET A 124 -6.07 -7.99 -4.32
N THR A 125 -5.48 -7.92 -3.13
CA THR A 125 -6.02 -8.55 -1.93
C THR A 125 -6.45 -7.46 -0.95
N VAL A 126 -7.63 -7.62 -0.39
CA VAL A 126 -8.23 -6.71 0.60
C VAL A 126 -8.56 -7.52 1.84
N ALA A 127 -8.11 -7.08 3.00
CA ALA A 127 -8.37 -7.77 4.26
C ALA A 127 -8.72 -6.80 5.38
N SER A 128 -9.51 -7.28 6.35
CA SER A 128 -9.86 -6.52 7.56
C SER A 128 -10.01 -7.43 8.77
N ALA A 129 -9.74 -6.87 9.95
CA ALA A 129 -9.93 -7.51 11.24
C ALA A 129 -10.33 -6.46 12.28
N GLY A 130 -11.23 -6.81 13.20
CA GLY A 130 -11.72 -5.88 14.23
C GLY A 130 -12.72 -4.85 13.67
N ALA A 131 -12.70 -3.64 14.23
CA ALA A 131 -13.69 -2.61 13.93
C ALA A 131 -13.21 -1.57 12.92
N SER A 132 -14.06 -1.29 11.92
CA SER A 132 -13.90 -0.14 11.02
C SER A 132 -14.26 1.18 11.73
N GLU A 133 -13.81 2.30 11.18
CA GLU A 133 -14.19 3.64 11.65
C GLU A 133 -15.71 3.83 11.70
N ARG A 134 -16.42 3.36 10.66
CA ARG A 134 -17.88 3.42 10.61
C ARG A 134 -18.53 2.69 11.79
N LEU A 135 -18.00 1.51 12.14
CA LEU A 135 -18.49 0.76 13.29
C LEU A 135 -18.17 1.50 14.59
N LEU A 136 -16.94 1.96 14.77
CA LEU A 136 -16.51 2.67 15.99
C LEU A 136 -17.33 3.94 16.23
N SER A 137 -17.52 4.77 15.20
CA SER A 137 -18.35 5.97 15.26
C SER A 137 -19.81 5.66 15.56
N ARG A 138 -20.40 4.63 14.92
CA ARG A 138 -21.79 4.21 15.19
C ARG A 138 -21.99 3.76 16.64
N GLU A 139 -20.99 3.10 17.22
CA GLU A 139 -21.05 2.59 18.59
C GLU A 139 -20.59 3.62 19.64
N GLY A 140 -20.17 4.82 19.22
CA GLY A 140 -19.68 5.87 20.13
C GLY A 140 -18.35 5.53 20.81
N ILE A 141 -17.53 4.68 20.19
CA ILE A 141 -16.21 4.28 20.72
C ILE A 141 -15.19 5.30 20.24
N ALA A 142 -14.44 5.92 21.14
CA ALA A 142 -13.36 6.86 20.78
C ALA A 142 -12.18 6.14 20.13
N TYR A 143 -11.63 6.72 19.06
CA TYR A 143 -10.50 6.14 18.32
C TYR A 143 -9.67 7.19 17.60
N ASN A 144 -8.42 6.81 17.32
CA ASN A 144 -7.51 7.43 16.36
C ASN A 144 -7.34 6.49 15.16
N THR A 145 -6.97 7.04 14.01
CA THR A 145 -6.75 6.29 12.76
C THR A 145 -5.45 6.71 12.10
N THR A 146 -4.69 5.73 11.61
CA THR A 146 -3.50 5.99 10.80
C THR A 146 -3.51 5.16 9.52
N ILE A 147 -2.91 5.71 8.47
CA ILE A 147 -2.69 5.04 7.20
C ILE A 147 -1.20 5.12 6.89
N SER A 148 -0.62 3.97 6.55
CA SER A 148 0.78 3.84 6.18
C SER A 148 0.91 3.03 4.90
N HIS A 149 1.89 3.39 4.08
CA HIS A 149 2.23 2.67 2.86
C HIS A 149 3.65 2.11 2.99
N SER A 150 3.83 0.85 2.62
CA SER A 150 5.11 0.14 2.71
C SER A 150 5.21 -0.89 1.59
N GLY A 151 6.40 -1.45 1.37
CA GLY A 151 6.57 -2.58 0.46
C GLY A 151 6.14 -3.92 1.08
N SER A 152 5.77 -4.90 0.26
CA SER A 152 5.53 -6.28 0.66
C SER A 152 6.78 -6.88 1.31
N HIS A 153 7.95 -6.58 0.74
CA HIS A 153 9.27 -6.93 1.25
C HIS A 153 10.33 -5.84 0.96
N ALA A 154 11.60 -6.15 1.15
CA ALA A 154 12.69 -5.20 1.00
C ALA A 154 12.76 -4.63 -0.43
N GLY A 155 12.68 -3.29 -0.56
CA GLY A 155 12.55 -2.64 -1.87
C GLY A 155 13.75 -2.80 -2.82
N TYR A 156 14.93 -3.16 -2.29
CA TYR A 156 16.09 -3.50 -3.13
C TYR A 156 16.05 -4.92 -3.68
N TYR A 157 15.16 -5.78 -3.17
CA TYR A 157 14.94 -7.12 -3.68
C TYR A 157 13.83 -7.05 -4.76
N PRO A 158 14.01 -7.72 -5.92
CA PRO A 158 13.06 -7.64 -7.02
C PRO A 158 11.62 -7.98 -6.62
N GLY A 159 10.65 -7.36 -7.29
CA GLY A 159 9.23 -7.69 -7.13
C GLY A 159 8.56 -7.13 -5.89
N ALA A 160 9.18 -6.21 -5.14
CA ALA A 160 8.52 -5.60 -3.97
C ALA A 160 7.31 -4.76 -4.40
N LEU A 161 6.13 -5.17 -3.92
CA LEU A 161 4.83 -4.59 -4.28
C LEU A 161 4.28 -3.70 -3.16
N PRO A 162 3.48 -2.68 -3.47
CA PRO A 162 2.96 -1.77 -2.47
C PRO A 162 1.88 -2.45 -1.62
N LEU A 163 1.90 -2.11 -0.33
CA LEU A 163 0.95 -2.55 0.68
C LEU A 163 0.56 -1.34 1.53
N THR A 164 -0.74 -1.20 1.77
CA THR A 164 -1.33 -0.15 2.60
C THR A 164 -1.87 -0.78 3.87
N VAL A 165 -1.42 -0.30 5.01
CA VAL A 165 -1.92 -0.69 6.33
C VAL A 165 -2.64 0.50 6.94
N LYS A 166 -3.89 0.27 7.32
CA LYS A 166 -4.67 1.20 8.12
C LYS A 166 -5.01 0.54 9.45
N ILE A 167 -4.82 1.26 10.55
CA ILE A 167 -5.19 0.79 11.89
C ILE A 167 -6.06 1.82 12.61
N ASN A 168 -6.98 1.31 13.43
CA ASN A 168 -7.80 2.09 14.35
C ASN A 168 -7.41 1.68 15.79
N PHE A 169 -7.15 2.65 16.66
CA PHE A 169 -6.73 2.38 18.04
C PHE A 169 -7.34 3.39 19.01
N SER A 170 -7.52 3.00 20.28
CA SER A 170 -8.08 3.88 21.29
C SER A 170 -7.09 5.00 21.69
N PRO A 171 -7.55 6.09 22.35
CA PRO A 171 -6.65 7.10 22.92
C PRO A 171 -5.59 6.53 23.87
N GLU A 172 -5.87 5.39 24.51
CA GLU A 172 -4.95 4.66 25.40
C GLU A 172 -4.03 3.69 24.64
N GLY A 173 -4.21 3.55 23.31
CA GLY A 173 -3.38 2.72 22.45
C GLY A 173 -3.87 1.29 22.25
N LYS A 174 -5.06 0.91 22.72
CA LYS A 174 -5.64 -0.42 22.43
C LYS A 174 -5.92 -0.55 20.93
N LEU A 175 -5.51 -1.64 20.30
CA LEU A 175 -5.78 -1.87 18.87
C LEU A 175 -7.22 -2.35 18.68
N LEU A 176 -8.02 -1.58 17.93
CA LEU A 176 -9.46 -1.80 17.76
C LEU A 176 -9.81 -2.42 16.41
N GLY A 177 -9.03 -2.13 15.38
CA GLY A 177 -9.25 -2.67 14.05
C GLY A 177 -8.09 -2.40 13.09
N ALA A 178 -8.05 -3.17 12.02
CA ALA A 178 -7.07 -3.04 10.97
C ALA A 178 -7.66 -3.37 9.60
N GLN A 179 -7.10 -2.74 8.58
CA GLN A 179 -7.39 -2.96 7.17
C GLN A 179 -6.06 -3.00 6.41
N VAL A 180 -5.90 -3.99 5.54
CA VAL A 180 -4.70 -4.15 4.72
C VAL A 180 -5.12 -4.35 3.27
N VAL A 181 -4.52 -3.57 2.37
CA VAL A 181 -4.78 -3.62 0.93
C VAL A 181 -3.47 -3.63 0.17
N GLY A 182 -3.31 -4.52 -0.80
CA GLY A 182 -2.09 -4.62 -1.60
C GLY A 182 -2.13 -5.79 -2.56
N PHE A 183 -1.02 -6.01 -3.26
CA PHE A 183 -0.91 -7.08 -4.26
C PHE A 183 -0.18 -8.32 -3.73
N GLU A 184 0.54 -8.20 -2.61
CA GLU A 184 1.30 -9.28 -2.02
C GLU A 184 1.44 -9.09 -0.50
N GLY A 185 1.39 -10.19 0.26
CA GLY A 185 1.67 -10.22 1.70
C GLY A 185 0.58 -9.59 2.59
N VAL A 186 -0.62 -9.39 2.06
CA VAL A 186 -1.78 -8.82 2.77
C VAL A 186 -2.29 -9.77 3.85
N ASP A 187 -2.44 -11.05 3.51
CA ASP A 187 -2.81 -12.16 4.39
C ASP A 187 -1.89 -12.26 5.63
N LYS A 188 -0.58 -12.22 5.42
CA LYS A 188 0.40 -12.27 6.51
C LYS A 188 0.21 -11.12 7.50
N ARG A 189 0.03 -9.88 7.01
CA ARG A 189 -0.10 -8.71 7.88
C ARG A 189 -1.43 -8.69 8.61
N ILE A 190 -2.52 -9.05 7.94
CA ILE A 190 -3.83 -9.06 8.60
C ILE A 190 -3.88 -10.12 9.69
N ASP A 191 -3.21 -11.27 9.52
CA ASP A 191 -3.16 -12.31 10.55
C ASP A 191 -2.38 -11.86 11.78
N LEU A 192 -1.23 -11.20 11.62
CA LEU A 192 -0.47 -10.62 12.74
C LEU A 192 -1.32 -9.59 13.51
N LEU A 193 -1.96 -8.67 12.79
CA LEU A 193 -2.84 -7.66 13.37
C LEU A 193 -4.05 -8.29 14.08
N ALA A 194 -4.66 -9.32 13.46
CA ALA A 194 -5.81 -10.02 14.00
C ALA A 194 -5.48 -10.72 15.32
N GLN A 195 -4.28 -11.28 15.49
CA GLN A 195 -3.87 -11.88 16.76
C GLN A 195 -3.77 -10.85 17.87
N VAL A 196 -3.16 -9.68 17.60
CA VAL A 196 -3.05 -8.60 18.58
C VAL A 196 -4.44 -8.08 18.97
N ILE A 197 -5.31 -7.81 17.99
CA ILE A 197 -6.70 -7.38 18.22
C ILE A 197 -7.45 -8.41 19.07
N ARG A 198 -7.39 -9.69 18.68
CA ARG A 198 -8.12 -10.78 19.35
C ARG A 198 -7.69 -10.97 20.80
N ASN A 199 -6.42 -10.73 21.10
CA ASN A 199 -5.86 -10.83 22.45
C ASN A 199 -6.05 -9.53 23.26
N GLY A 200 -6.70 -8.51 22.70
CA GLY A 200 -6.92 -7.23 23.37
C GLY A 200 -5.65 -6.39 23.53
N GLY A 201 -4.65 -6.63 22.68
CA GLY A 201 -3.37 -5.93 22.69
C GLY A 201 -3.46 -4.49 22.17
N THR A 202 -2.30 -3.87 22.10
CA THR A 202 -2.08 -2.44 21.90
C THR A 202 -1.22 -2.18 20.67
N ILE A 203 -1.08 -0.91 20.32
CA ILE A 203 -0.15 -0.45 19.28
C ILE A 203 1.32 -0.71 19.63
N TYR A 204 1.64 -0.88 20.91
CA TYR A 204 3.00 -1.19 21.38
C TYR A 204 3.35 -2.65 21.10
N ASP A 205 2.39 -3.57 21.22
CA ASP A 205 2.59 -4.97 20.85
C ASP A 205 2.96 -5.11 19.36
N LEU A 206 2.46 -4.21 18.49
CA LEU A 206 2.84 -4.20 17.08
C LEU A 206 4.33 -3.90 16.87
N GLN A 207 4.94 -3.10 17.74
CA GLN A 207 6.35 -2.72 17.66
C GLN A 207 7.26 -3.89 18.02
N GLU A 208 6.82 -4.69 18.99
CA GLU A 208 7.57 -5.83 19.55
C GLU A 208 7.40 -7.13 18.75
N ILE A 209 6.54 -7.16 17.73
CA ILE A 209 6.41 -8.35 16.87
C ILE A 209 7.74 -8.63 16.18
N GLU A 210 8.34 -9.76 16.55
CA GLU A 210 9.47 -10.37 15.85
C GLU A 210 8.94 -11.21 14.66
N HIS A 211 8.99 -10.64 13.46
CA HIS A 211 8.59 -11.33 12.24
C HIS A 211 9.78 -12.01 11.56
N ALA A 212 9.51 -13.07 10.80
CA ALA A 212 10.52 -13.69 9.95
C ALA A 212 10.98 -12.71 8.86
N TYR A 213 12.29 -12.45 8.81
CA TYR A 213 12.90 -11.52 7.85
C TYR A 213 14.00 -12.20 7.03
N ALA A 214 13.79 -12.18 5.72
CA ALA A 214 14.85 -12.11 4.72
C ALA A 214 14.34 -11.22 3.57
N PRO A 215 15.23 -10.67 2.72
CA PRO A 215 14.85 -9.70 1.68
C PRO A 215 13.66 -10.09 0.76
N PRO A 216 13.46 -11.38 0.39
CA PRO A 216 12.32 -11.79 -0.44
C PRO A 216 10.97 -11.80 0.28
N PHE A 217 10.94 -11.73 1.63
CA PHE A 217 9.73 -12.01 2.41
C PHE A 217 9.24 -10.82 3.24
N SER A 218 10.15 -9.96 3.70
CA SER A 218 9.79 -8.77 4.47
C SER A 218 10.91 -7.73 4.41
N SER A 219 10.78 -6.68 5.22
CA SER A 219 11.82 -5.70 5.53
C SER A 219 12.28 -5.87 6.98
N ALA A 220 13.41 -5.26 7.35
CA ALA A 220 13.91 -5.31 8.73
C ALA A 220 12.88 -4.77 9.76
N LYS A 221 12.03 -3.83 9.34
CA LYS A 221 10.82 -3.42 10.05
C LYS A 221 9.63 -3.80 9.17
N ASP A 222 8.76 -4.67 9.65
CA ASP A 222 7.55 -5.04 8.91
C ASP A 222 6.60 -3.83 8.81
N PRO A 223 5.73 -3.77 7.79
CA PRO A 223 4.61 -2.83 7.76
C PRO A 223 3.79 -2.82 9.06
N VAL A 224 3.67 -3.94 9.77
CA VAL A 224 2.99 -4.00 11.08
C VAL A 224 3.74 -3.23 12.16
N ASN A 225 5.06 -3.42 12.29
CA ASN A 225 5.87 -2.64 13.25
C ASN A 225 5.80 -1.14 12.91
N THR A 226 5.87 -0.82 11.62
CA THR A 226 5.79 0.57 11.12
C THR A 226 4.48 1.24 11.53
N ALA A 227 3.35 0.55 11.41
CA ALA A 227 2.06 1.05 11.88
C ALA A 227 2.06 1.32 13.40
N GLY A 228 2.69 0.44 14.19
CA GLY A 228 2.86 0.63 15.63
C GLY A 228 3.69 1.86 16.01
N PHE A 229 4.82 2.09 15.32
CA PHE A 229 5.67 3.27 15.56
C PHE A 229 4.95 4.57 15.21
N ILE A 230 4.18 4.59 14.11
CA ILE A 230 3.41 5.77 13.71
C ILE A 230 2.34 6.08 14.76
N ALA A 231 1.63 5.07 15.25
CA ALA A 231 0.62 5.25 16.29
C ALA A 231 1.21 5.78 17.60
N GLU A 232 2.36 5.27 18.05
CA GLU A 232 3.05 5.80 19.24
C GLU A 232 3.45 7.25 19.05
N ASN A 233 4.00 7.62 17.89
CA ASN A 233 4.40 9.00 17.62
C ASN A 233 3.21 9.97 17.73
N ILE A 234 1.99 9.51 17.45
CA ILE A 234 0.78 10.30 17.62
C ILE A 234 0.41 10.39 19.11
N LEU A 235 0.34 9.25 19.82
CA LEU A 235 -0.05 9.23 21.23
C LEU A 235 0.94 9.98 22.14
N THR A 236 2.22 10.00 21.78
CA THR A 236 3.28 10.71 22.50
C THR A 236 3.44 12.17 22.06
N GLY A 237 2.60 12.66 21.13
CA GLY A 237 2.66 14.04 20.64
C GLY A 237 3.90 14.37 19.82
N ARG A 238 4.64 13.37 19.33
CA ARG A 238 5.81 13.58 18.45
C ARG A 238 5.39 14.02 17.05
N VAL A 239 4.16 13.72 16.64
CA VAL A 239 3.58 14.23 15.39
C VAL A 239 2.09 14.46 15.60
N ASN A 240 1.59 15.61 15.13
CA ASN A 240 0.17 15.79 14.95
C ASN A 240 -0.18 15.34 13.54
N ILE A 241 -1.23 14.56 13.39
CA ILE A 241 -1.71 14.12 12.08
C ILE A 241 -2.96 14.89 11.68
N ILE A 242 -3.14 15.07 10.38
CA ILE A 242 -4.41 15.49 9.78
C ILE A 242 -4.87 14.41 8.80
N ARG A 243 -6.17 14.15 8.76
CA ARG A 243 -6.78 13.23 7.80
C ARG A 243 -7.07 13.95 6.48
N TRP A 244 -7.19 13.16 5.41
CA TRP A 244 -7.52 13.67 4.09
C TRP A 244 -8.85 14.46 4.10
N ASP A 245 -9.86 14.00 4.84
CA ASP A 245 -11.19 14.62 4.90
C ASP A 245 -11.25 15.85 5.80
N GLU A 246 -10.33 15.96 6.75
CA GLU A 246 -10.13 17.15 7.59
C GLU A 246 -9.37 18.23 6.83
N LEU A 247 -8.39 17.82 6.01
CA LEU A 247 -7.62 18.74 5.18
C LEU A 247 -8.50 19.50 4.17
N LEU A 248 -9.61 18.91 3.71
CA LEU A 248 -10.56 19.58 2.82
C LEU A 248 -11.33 20.73 3.51
N LYS A 249 -11.28 20.82 4.84
CA LYS A 249 -12.03 21.78 5.66
C LYS A 249 -11.15 22.85 6.30
N VAL A 250 -9.84 22.81 6.05
CA VAL A 250 -8.90 23.80 6.61
C VAL A 250 -9.13 25.17 5.97
N ASP A 251 -8.75 26.21 6.70
CA ASP A 251 -8.81 27.59 6.22
C ASP A 251 -7.96 27.74 4.94
N PRO A 252 -8.47 28.37 3.87
CA PRO A 252 -7.69 28.72 2.68
C PRO A 252 -6.42 29.53 2.97
N GLU A 253 -6.38 30.28 4.08
CA GLU A 253 -5.22 31.06 4.51
C GLU A 253 -4.16 30.20 5.24
N ALA A 254 -4.45 28.92 5.53
CA ALA A 254 -3.48 28.03 6.16
C ALA A 254 -2.37 27.63 5.19
N ILE A 255 -1.18 27.34 5.74
CA ILE A 255 -0.04 26.93 4.91
C ILE A 255 -0.16 25.44 4.60
N ILE A 256 -0.34 25.12 3.32
CA ILE A 256 -0.19 23.76 2.81
C ILE A 256 1.22 23.61 2.25
N LEU A 257 2.02 22.72 2.83
CA LEU A 257 3.43 22.54 2.48
C LEU A 257 3.68 21.15 1.87
N ASP A 258 4.10 21.12 0.62
CA ASP A 258 4.56 19.90 -0.04
C ASP A 258 6.08 19.76 0.09
N VAL A 259 6.53 18.72 0.80
CA VAL A 259 7.96 18.45 1.00
C VAL A 259 8.54 17.40 0.05
N ARG A 260 7.80 17.05 -1.02
CA ARG A 260 8.28 16.22 -2.12
C ARG A 260 9.29 16.98 -2.99
N ILE A 261 10.01 16.23 -3.84
CA ILE A 261 10.88 16.86 -4.84
C ILE A 261 10.02 17.60 -5.86
N LYS A 262 10.62 18.60 -6.52
CA LYS A 262 9.93 19.46 -7.49
C LYS A 262 9.21 18.66 -8.58
N GLU A 263 9.82 17.59 -9.07
CA GLU A 263 9.21 16.75 -10.11
C GLU A 263 7.90 16.11 -9.63
N GLU A 264 7.86 15.55 -8.42
CA GLU A 264 6.63 14.97 -7.86
C GLU A 264 5.52 16.02 -7.69
N PHE A 265 5.90 17.26 -7.35
CA PHE A 265 4.95 18.37 -7.22
C PHE A 265 4.34 18.78 -8.58
N GLU A 266 5.17 18.80 -9.62
CA GLU A 266 4.75 19.14 -10.99
C GLU A 266 3.75 18.14 -11.59
N PHE A 267 3.74 16.88 -11.16
CA PHE A 267 2.77 15.87 -11.66
C PHE A 267 1.38 15.95 -11.05
N GLY A 268 1.26 16.62 -9.91
CA GLY A 268 0.02 16.67 -9.18
C GLY A 268 0.33 17.00 -7.74
N HIS A 269 -0.35 18.01 -7.22
CA HIS A 269 -0.21 18.47 -5.86
C HIS A 269 -1.59 18.88 -5.32
N ILE A 270 -1.66 19.09 -4.01
CA ILE A 270 -2.81 19.68 -3.36
C ILE A 270 -2.88 21.15 -3.77
N GLU A 271 -4.08 21.63 -4.12
CA GLU A 271 -4.29 23.02 -4.54
C GLU A 271 -3.76 24.00 -3.47
N ASN A 272 -3.15 25.09 -3.93
CA ASN A 272 -2.50 26.12 -3.09
C ASN A 272 -1.29 25.63 -2.25
N ALA A 273 -0.77 24.43 -2.48
CA ALA A 273 0.42 23.95 -1.79
C ALA A 273 1.70 24.69 -2.23
N ILE A 274 2.53 25.06 -1.25
CA ILE A 274 3.89 25.58 -1.45
C ILE A 274 4.86 24.40 -1.48
N ASN A 275 5.72 24.31 -2.49
CA ASN A 275 6.73 23.24 -2.56
C ASN A 275 8.08 23.68 -1.97
N ILE A 276 8.48 23.02 -0.88
CA ILE A 276 9.83 23.12 -0.30
C ILE A 276 10.33 21.70 -0.05
N PRO A 277 11.15 21.14 -0.96
CA PRO A 277 11.66 19.78 -0.82
C PRO A 277 12.33 19.55 0.54
N LEU A 278 12.10 18.36 1.14
CA LEU A 278 12.60 18.03 2.48
C LEU A 278 14.11 18.33 2.67
N ASP A 279 14.92 18.07 1.64
CA ASP A 279 16.37 18.25 1.71
C ASP A 279 16.77 19.75 1.78
N GLU A 280 15.93 20.64 1.25
CA GLU A 280 16.13 22.10 1.28
C GLU A 280 15.44 22.77 2.47
N LEU A 281 14.52 22.06 3.14
CA LEU A 281 13.63 22.62 4.16
C LEU A 281 14.37 23.37 5.28
N ARG A 282 15.51 22.85 5.74
CA ARG A 282 16.28 23.47 6.84
C ARG A 282 16.88 24.83 6.44
N GLU A 283 17.24 25.00 5.17
CA GLU A 283 17.84 26.23 4.65
C GLU A 283 16.77 27.27 4.33
N ARG A 284 15.53 26.81 4.08
CA ARG A 284 14.40 27.62 3.62
C ARG A 284 13.31 27.83 4.69
N LEU A 285 13.64 27.61 5.97
CA LEU A 285 12.69 27.77 7.08
C LEU A 285 12.09 29.17 7.18
N SER A 286 12.85 30.20 6.79
CA SER A 286 12.40 31.60 6.80
C SER A 286 11.28 31.91 5.82
N GLU A 287 11.04 31.05 4.83
CA GLU A 287 9.94 31.18 3.87
C GLU A 287 8.59 30.76 4.47
N ILE A 288 8.59 30.04 5.61
CA ILE A 288 7.39 29.49 6.22
C ILE A 288 6.95 30.39 7.38
N PRO A 289 5.75 31.01 7.31
CA PRO A 289 5.23 31.79 8.42
C PRO A 289 5.06 30.96 9.69
N THR A 290 5.67 31.39 10.80
CA THR A 290 5.64 30.66 12.07
C THR A 290 4.35 30.82 12.88
N HIS A 291 3.52 31.82 12.54
CA HIS A 291 2.29 32.16 13.24
C HIS A 291 1.03 31.48 12.66
N LEU A 292 1.16 30.83 11.52
CA LEU A 292 0.07 30.11 10.85
C LEU A 292 0.21 28.60 11.07
N PRO A 293 -0.91 27.86 11.15
CA PRO A 293 -0.88 26.40 11.09
C PRO A 293 -0.24 25.93 9.78
N VAL A 294 0.64 24.93 9.88
CA VAL A 294 1.32 24.30 8.75
C VAL A 294 0.78 22.88 8.57
N TYR A 295 0.07 22.64 7.48
CA TYR A 295 -0.39 21.33 7.03
C TYR A 295 0.57 20.83 5.97
N LEU A 296 1.40 19.86 6.32
CA LEU A 296 2.41 19.35 5.40
C LEU A 296 2.14 17.93 4.97
N TYR A 297 2.65 17.58 3.80
CA TYR A 297 2.55 16.24 3.27
C TYR A 297 3.76 15.89 2.41
N CYS A 298 3.92 14.58 2.20
CA CYS A 298 4.76 14.07 1.13
C CYS A 298 3.98 12.99 0.36
N ALA A 299 4.65 12.15 -0.44
CA ALA A 299 3.98 11.10 -1.20
C ALA A 299 3.18 10.12 -0.30
N VAL A 300 3.78 9.66 0.81
CA VAL A 300 3.22 8.58 1.65
C VAL A 300 3.22 8.88 3.16
N GLY A 301 3.57 10.11 3.55
CA GLY A 301 3.62 10.57 4.96
C GLY A 301 4.98 10.44 5.67
N LEU A 302 5.93 9.64 5.16
CA LEU A 302 7.24 9.42 5.81
C LEU A 302 8.13 10.68 5.82
N ARG A 303 8.43 11.26 4.64
CA ARG A 303 9.17 12.52 4.53
C ARG A 303 8.44 13.67 5.22
N GLY A 304 7.11 13.66 5.20
CA GLY A 304 6.28 14.60 5.93
C GLY A 304 6.51 14.52 7.43
N TYR A 305 6.56 13.32 8.01
CA TYR A 305 6.94 13.16 9.43
C TYR A 305 8.31 13.77 9.74
N THR A 306 9.34 13.53 8.90
CA THR A 306 10.65 14.16 9.11
C THR A 306 10.57 15.69 9.05
N ALA A 307 9.83 16.24 8.09
CA ALA A 307 9.60 17.69 8.00
C ALA A 307 8.86 18.22 9.24
N SER A 308 7.86 17.50 9.74
CA SER A 308 7.12 17.93 10.94
C SER A 308 8.04 18.02 12.15
N ARG A 309 8.96 17.05 12.31
CA ARG A 309 9.95 17.07 13.39
C ARG A 309 10.91 18.25 13.24
N ILE A 310 11.38 18.53 12.03
CA ILE A 310 12.24 19.69 11.76
C ILE A 310 11.53 20.98 12.16
N LEU A 311 10.30 21.21 11.70
CA LEU A 311 9.54 22.43 11.98
C LEU A 311 9.23 22.57 13.48
N GLN A 312 8.72 21.52 14.12
CA GLN A 312 8.41 21.55 15.56
C GLN A 312 9.65 21.87 16.41
N GLN A 313 10.83 21.33 16.05
CA GLN A 313 12.09 21.62 16.74
C GLN A 313 12.61 23.04 16.51
N HIS A 314 12.13 23.73 15.46
CA HIS A 314 12.43 25.13 15.17
C HIS A 314 11.33 26.10 15.65
N GLY A 315 10.44 25.64 16.53
CA GLY A 315 9.47 26.50 17.23
C GLY A 315 8.13 26.69 16.53
N PHE A 316 7.86 25.95 15.45
CA PHE A 316 6.52 25.93 14.85
C PHE A 316 5.56 25.17 15.76
N SER A 317 4.54 25.85 16.30
CA SER A 317 3.65 25.32 17.33
C SER A 317 2.52 24.44 16.76
N ALA A 318 2.05 24.74 15.55
CA ALA A 318 0.92 24.07 14.91
C ALA A 318 1.34 23.44 13.58
N VAL A 319 1.90 22.23 13.65
CA VAL A 319 2.36 21.46 12.48
C VAL A 319 1.63 20.13 12.41
N TYR A 320 1.00 19.84 11.27
CA TYR A 320 0.20 18.64 11.05
C TYR A 320 0.69 17.89 9.80
N ASN A 321 0.97 16.60 9.93
CA ASN A 321 1.37 15.74 8.82
C ASN A 321 0.16 14.99 8.26
N LEU A 322 -0.03 15.04 6.94
CA LEU A 322 -1.12 14.32 6.28
C LEU A 322 -0.91 12.79 6.36
N SER A 323 -1.83 12.12 7.06
CA SER A 323 -1.83 10.66 7.21
C SER A 323 -1.98 9.98 5.84
N GLY A 324 -1.11 9.02 5.53
CA GLY A 324 -1.04 8.37 4.21
C GLY A 324 -0.49 9.23 3.06
N GLY A 325 -0.23 10.53 3.28
CA GLY A 325 0.32 11.46 2.29
C GLY A 325 -0.56 11.69 1.06
N TYR A 326 0.04 12.26 0.01
CA TYR A 326 -0.63 12.59 -1.26
C TYR A 326 -1.26 11.35 -1.93
N LYS A 327 -0.64 10.18 -1.78
CA LYS A 327 -1.13 8.91 -2.35
C LYS A 327 -2.51 8.54 -1.82
N THR A 328 -2.72 8.63 -0.51
CA THR A 328 -4.04 8.40 0.10
C THR A 328 -5.04 9.49 -0.31
N TYR A 329 -4.62 10.75 -0.26
CA TYR A 329 -5.46 11.90 -0.57
C TYR A 329 -6.00 11.90 -2.01
N SER A 330 -5.12 11.73 -3.00
CA SER A 330 -5.47 11.71 -4.43
C SER A 330 -6.42 10.57 -4.78
N CYS A 331 -6.19 9.37 -4.22
CA CYS A 331 -7.05 8.20 -4.42
C CYS A 331 -8.50 8.47 -3.95
N LEU A 332 -8.66 9.05 -2.76
CA LEU A 332 -9.99 9.29 -2.17
C LEU A 332 -10.73 10.47 -2.81
N LEU A 333 -10.02 11.47 -3.33
CA LEU A 333 -10.63 12.55 -4.11
C LEU A 333 -11.15 12.09 -5.47
N GLN A 334 -10.45 11.17 -6.13
CA GLN A 334 -10.92 10.58 -7.38
C GLN A 334 -12.21 9.79 -7.18
N GLU A 335 -12.32 9.06 -6.06
CA GLU A 335 -13.56 8.38 -5.67
C GLU A 335 -14.71 9.38 -5.47
N GLN A 336 -14.49 10.48 -4.74
CA GLN A 336 -15.53 11.51 -4.54
C GLN A 336 -16.01 12.15 -5.85
N ARG A 337 -15.09 12.46 -6.78
CA ARG A 337 -15.45 12.99 -8.10
C ARG A 337 -16.24 11.98 -8.94
N THR A 338 -15.88 10.70 -8.84
CA THR A 338 -16.58 9.60 -9.52
C THR A 338 -18.01 9.41 -8.96
N ILE A 339 -18.18 9.50 -7.63
CA ILE A 339 -19.49 9.36 -6.96
C ILE A 339 -20.38 10.60 -7.20
N ALA A 340 -19.79 11.80 -7.32
CA ALA A 340 -20.51 13.06 -7.56
C ALA A 340 -21.06 13.21 -9.00
N GLY A 341 -20.88 12.22 -9.87
CA GLY A 341 -21.43 12.23 -11.23
C GLY A 341 -20.66 13.08 -12.23
N ASP A 342 -19.49 13.60 -11.86
CA ASP A 342 -18.61 14.37 -12.74
C ASP A 342 -17.81 13.39 -13.63
N SER A 343 -18.53 12.74 -14.53
CA SER A 343 -18.00 11.72 -15.43
C SER A 343 -17.64 12.32 -16.79
N THR A 344 -16.41 12.78 -16.90
CA THR A 344 -15.60 12.59 -18.13
C THR A 344 -14.27 11.95 -17.74
N ILE A 345 -14.34 10.85 -17.00
CA ILE A 345 -13.30 9.84 -17.10
C ILE A 345 -13.94 8.73 -17.91
N GLU A 346 -13.73 8.78 -19.22
CA GLU A 346 -13.68 7.55 -20.02
C GLU A 346 -12.62 6.67 -19.35
N CYS A 347 -13.07 5.83 -18.44
CA CYS A 347 -12.35 4.64 -18.06
C CYS A 347 -12.41 3.71 -19.28
N ASP A 348 -11.61 4.02 -20.31
CA ASP A 348 -11.28 3.12 -21.41
C ASP A 348 -10.43 1.96 -20.87
N PHE A 349 -11.00 1.18 -19.96
CA PHE A 349 -10.57 -0.18 -19.73
C PHE A 349 -11.14 -1.02 -20.86
N LEU A 350 -10.43 -1.04 -21.99
CA LEU A 350 -10.30 -2.14 -22.95
C LEU A 350 -9.53 -1.62 -24.18
N PRO A 351 -8.26 -2.01 -24.42
CA PRO A 351 -7.86 -2.27 -25.79
C PRO A 351 -8.54 -3.56 -26.21
N VAL A 352 -9.62 -3.44 -26.98
CA VAL A 352 -10.05 -4.50 -27.89
C VAL A 352 -8.86 -4.82 -28.78
N ILE A 353 -8.33 -6.04 -28.66
CA ILE A 353 -7.38 -6.57 -29.64
C ILE A 353 -8.15 -6.64 -30.96
N ARG A 354 -7.82 -5.73 -31.88
CA ARG A 354 -8.13 -5.94 -33.30
C ARG A 354 -6.98 -6.73 -33.89
N ASP A 355 -7.32 -7.94 -34.31
CA ASP A 355 -6.50 -8.76 -35.19
C ASP A 355 -6.74 -8.25 -36.62
N ASP A 356 -5.85 -7.40 -37.12
CA ASP A 356 -5.54 -7.29 -38.54
C ASP A 356 -4.29 -6.43 -38.85
N GLY A 357 -3.29 -7.08 -39.45
CA GLY A 357 -2.49 -6.48 -40.52
C GLY A 357 -1.31 -5.59 -40.12
N GLU A 358 -0.12 -6.22 -40.07
CA GLU A 358 1.23 -5.64 -39.99
C GLU A 358 1.43 -4.16 -40.37
N ILE A 359 2.14 -3.42 -39.50
CA ILE A 359 3.19 -2.47 -39.92
C ILE A 359 4.42 -2.71 -39.04
N LYS A 360 5.45 -3.33 -39.62
CA LYS A 360 6.81 -3.41 -39.04
C LYS A 360 7.50 -2.05 -39.22
N ILE A 361 7.76 -1.37 -38.11
CA ILE A 361 8.76 -0.29 -38.04
C ILE A 361 9.95 -0.86 -37.27
N GLU A 362 11.12 -0.92 -37.90
CA GLU A 362 12.37 -1.33 -37.24
C GLU A 362 12.65 -0.49 -35.98
N PRO A 363 13.24 -1.08 -34.93
CA PRO A 363 13.17 -0.52 -33.60
C PRO A 363 14.08 0.70 -33.47
N ALA A 364 13.48 1.86 -33.22
CA ALA A 364 14.17 2.89 -32.47
C ALA A 364 14.65 2.27 -31.15
N LYS A 365 15.91 2.53 -30.76
CA LYS A 365 16.56 1.92 -29.60
C LYS A 365 15.63 1.92 -28.39
N LYS A 366 15.30 0.73 -27.88
CA LYS A 366 14.38 0.53 -26.76
C LYS A 366 15.19 0.29 -25.49
N ILE A 367 15.22 1.29 -24.61
CA ILE A 367 15.83 1.14 -23.29
C ILE A 367 14.77 0.54 -22.36
N VAL A 368 15.08 -0.53 -21.65
CA VAL A 368 14.20 -1.12 -20.64
C VAL A 368 14.80 -0.85 -19.26
N VAL A 369 14.02 -0.25 -18.38
CA VAL A 369 14.41 0.10 -17.01
C VAL A 369 13.47 -0.60 -16.06
N ASP A 370 14.05 -1.36 -15.12
CA ASP A 370 13.33 -1.90 -13.99
C ASP A 370 13.50 -0.96 -12.78
N ALA A 371 12.41 -0.31 -12.41
CA ALA A 371 12.28 0.57 -11.25
C ALA A 371 11.28 -0.01 -10.23
N CYS A 372 11.00 -1.33 -10.30
CA CYS A 372 10.21 -2.03 -9.29
C CYS A 372 10.92 -1.99 -7.92
N GLY A 373 10.13 -1.86 -6.85
CA GLY A 373 10.60 -1.83 -5.47
C GLY A 373 11.21 -0.50 -5.02
N LEU A 374 11.45 0.45 -5.93
CA LEU A 374 11.86 1.80 -5.57
C LEU A 374 10.72 2.55 -4.87
N GLN A 375 11.01 3.14 -3.70
CA GLN A 375 10.08 3.99 -2.97
C GLN A 375 10.13 5.43 -3.49
N CYS A 376 9.04 6.19 -3.34
CA CYS A 376 8.96 7.59 -3.80
C CYS A 376 10.10 8.44 -3.21
N PRO A 377 10.90 9.17 -4.02
CA PRO A 377 10.68 9.53 -5.44
C PRO A 377 11.38 8.64 -6.49
N GLY A 378 11.86 7.46 -6.12
CA GLY A 378 12.75 6.62 -6.94
C GLY A 378 12.28 6.35 -8.38
N PRO A 379 11.04 5.88 -8.61
CA PRO A 379 10.57 5.55 -9.97
C PRO A 379 10.66 6.72 -10.97
N ILE A 380 10.24 7.91 -10.54
CA ILE A 380 10.24 9.12 -11.36
C ILE A 380 11.67 9.60 -11.65
N ARG A 381 12.56 9.52 -10.65
CA ARG A 381 13.97 9.88 -10.85
C ARG A 381 14.64 8.97 -11.86
N GLU A 382 14.33 7.67 -11.82
CA GLU A 382 14.89 6.69 -12.75
C GLU A 382 14.31 6.85 -14.17
N LEU A 383 13.02 7.20 -14.29
CA LEU A 383 12.40 7.58 -15.57
C LEU A 383 13.13 8.77 -16.20
N LYS A 384 13.23 9.90 -15.50
CA LYS A 384 13.83 11.14 -16.02
C LYS A 384 15.29 10.93 -16.41
N LYS A 385 16.08 10.33 -15.52
CA LYS A 385 17.51 10.02 -15.75
C LYS A 385 17.76 9.21 -17.02
N ASN A 386 16.89 8.25 -17.34
CA ASN A 386 17.04 7.43 -18.55
C ASN A 386 16.42 8.11 -19.78
N TYR A 387 15.33 8.86 -19.62
CA TYR A 387 14.72 9.62 -20.70
C TYR A 387 15.60 10.77 -21.21
N ASP A 388 16.31 11.46 -20.33
CA ASP A 388 17.23 12.53 -20.70
C ASP A 388 18.35 12.04 -21.62
N ARG A 389 18.70 10.74 -21.52
CA ARG A 389 19.70 10.07 -22.35
C ARG A 389 19.17 9.58 -23.70
N LEU A 390 17.86 9.59 -23.92
CA LEU A 390 17.27 9.19 -25.21
C LEU A 390 17.52 10.25 -26.28
N LEU A 391 17.70 9.79 -27.50
CA LEU A 391 17.60 10.62 -28.71
C LEU A 391 16.13 10.73 -29.17
N PHE A 392 15.84 11.71 -30.02
CA PHE A 392 14.50 11.85 -30.60
C PHE A 392 14.11 10.60 -31.39
N GLY A 393 12.87 10.14 -31.19
CA GLY A 393 12.38 8.92 -31.80
C GLY A 393 12.63 7.64 -31.00
N GLU A 394 13.58 7.63 -30.05
CA GLU A 394 13.86 6.47 -29.19
C GLU A 394 12.78 6.26 -28.12
N GLN A 395 12.71 5.02 -27.61
CA GLN A 395 11.70 4.58 -26.66
C GLN A 395 12.33 4.11 -25.35
N LEU A 396 11.68 4.43 -24.24
CA LEU A 396 11.99 3.91 -22.91
C LEU A 396 10.79 3.15 -22.38
N THR A 397 10.98 1.87 -22.08
CA THR A 397 10.03 1.09 -21.30
C THR A 397 10.49 1.06 -19.85
N ILE A 398 9.62 1.50 -18.94
CA ILE A 398 9.87 1.45 -17.50
C ILE A 398 8.89 0.49 -16.84
N LYS A 399 9.39 -0.37 -15.95
CA LYS A 399 8.58 -1.21 -15.06
C LYS A 399 8.64 -0.65 -13.65
N VAL A 400 7.49 -0.50 -13.00
CA VAL A 400 7.36 0.10 -11.67
C VAL A 400 6.28 -0.62 -10.87
N THR A 401 6.45 -0.73 -9.56
CA THR A 401 5.43 -1.27 -8.66
C THR A 401 4.60 -0.19 -7.97
N ASP A 402 4.96 1.09 -8.11
CA ASP A 402 4.16 2.18 -7.55
C ASP A 402 2.89 2.43 -8.36
N GLN A 403 1.72 2.17 -7.79
CA GLN A 403 0.43 2.31 -8.47
C GLN A 403 0.08 3.76 -8.83
N ALA A 404 0.64 4.74 -8.11
CA ALA A 404 0.43 6.15 -8.43
C ALA A 404 1.18 6.58 -9.71
N PHE A 405 2.17 5.79 -10.13
CA PHE A 405 3.05 6.14 -11.25
C PHE A 405 2.32 6.32 -12.57
N GLY A 406 1.21 5.61 -12.82
CA GLY A 406 0.46 5.77 -14.07
C GLY A 406 -0.08 7.19 -14.25
N GLN A 407 -0.53 7.82 -13.15
CA GLN A 407 -1.01 9.19 -13.17
C GLN A 407 0.16 10.16 -13.30
N ASP A 408 1.23 9.93 -12.53
CA ASP A 408 2.45 10.74 -12.58
C ASP A 408 3.07 10.73 -13.99
N LEU A 409 3.06 9.58 -14.67
CA LEU A 409 3.62 9.41 -16.00
C LEU A 409 2.83 10.18 -17.06
N ASN A 410 1.50 10.16 -17.00
CA ASN A 410 0.66 10.90 -17.92
C ASN A 410 0.91 12.42 -17.79
N ALA A 411 0.91 12.93 -16.56
CA ALA A 411 1.23 14.32 -16.29
C ALA A 411 2.65 14.68 -16.77
N TRP A 412 3.63 13.81 -16.54
CA TRP A 412 5.00 13.99 -16.99
C TRP A 412 5.15 14.03 -18.51
N CYS A 413 4.45 13.14 -19.21
CA CYS A 413 4.47 13.11 -20.67
C CYS A 413 3.97 14.43 -21.26
N ASN A 414 2.90 14.98 -20.69
CA ASN A 414 2.36 16.29 -21.09
C ASN A 414 3.35 17.43 -20.82
N MET A 415 4.03 17.40 -19.67
CA MET A 415 4.99 18.44 -19.28
C MET A 415 6.24 18.47 -20.17
N VAL A 416 6.81 17.30 -20.49
CA VAL A 416 8.08 17.19 -21.25
C VAL A 416 7.84 17.12 -22.75
N GLY A 417 6.59 16.97 -23.20
CA GLY A 417 6.25 16.69 -24.59
C GLY A 417 6.66 15.27 -25.01
N ALA A 418 6.70 14.33 -24.06
CA ALA A 418 6.88 12.92 -24.37
C ALA A 418 5.56 12.30 -24.86
N LYS A 419 5.63 11.30 -25.74
CA LYS A 419 4.44 10.55 -26.16
C LYS A 419 4.37 9.22 -25.41
N LEU A 420 3.31 8.98 -24.65
CA LEU A 420 3.01 7.65 -24.12
C LEU A 420 2.56 6.74 -25.28
N ILE A 421 3.25 5.62 -25.47
CA ILE A 421 2.99 4.66 -26.54
C ILE A 421 2.09 3.54 -26.06
N ASP A 422 2.39 3.00 -24.88
CA ASP A 422 1.71 1.85 -24.32
C ASP A 422 1.84 1.89 -22.79
N MET A 423 0.81 1.43 -22.09
CA MET A 423 0.81 1.26 -20.65
C MET A 423 -0.07 0.07 -20.28
N ASN A 424 0.51 -0.90 -19.59
CA ASN A 424 -0.18 -2.08 -19.12
C ASN A 424 0.09 -2.29 -17.62
N GLN A 425 -0.87 -2.84 -16.90
CA GLN A 425 -0.79 -3.18 -15.49
C GLN A 425 -1.19 -4.63 -15.30
N SER A 426 -0.29 -5.43 -14.72
CA SER A 426 -0.54 -6.84 -14.44
C SER A 426 0.19 -7.23 -13.16
N GLY A 427 -0.51 -7.91 -12.24
CA GLY A 427 0.09 -8.41 -11.00
C GLY A 427 0.71 -7.32 -10.13
N GLY A 428 0.13 -6.11 -10.13
CA GLY A 428 0.65 -4.95 -9.40
C GLY A 428 1.92 -4.31 -9.97
N VAL A 429 2.39 -4.75 -11.14
CA VAL A 429 3.47 -4.09 -11.89
C VAL A 429 2.87 -3.28 -13.04
N ILE A 430 3.20 -1.99 -13.10
CA ILE A 430 2.91 -1.12 -14.24
C ILE A 430 4.12 -1.18 -15.19
N SER A 431 3.88 -1.48 -16.45
CA SER A 431 4.87 -1.41 -17.53
C SER A 431 4.42 -0.34 -18.52
N ALA A 432 5.18 0.73 -18.66
CA ALA A 432 4.85 1.83 -19.55
C ALA A 432 5.98 2.13 -20.53
N THR A 433 5.63 2.42 -21.78
CA THR A 433 6.57 2.77 -22.85
C THR A 433 6.35 4.21 -23.29
N VAL A 434 7.36 5.06 -23.11
CA VAL A 434 7.36 6.46 -23.54
C VAL A 434 8.33 6.67 -24.69
N LYS A 435 7.96 7.52 -25.64
CA LYS A 435 8.78 7.92 -26.78
C LYS A 435 9.19 9.38 -26.66
N LYS A 436 10.46 9.67 -26.90
CA LYS A 436 10.96 11.05 -26.96
C LYS A 436 10.57 11.69 -28.29
N THR A 437 9.85 12.80 -28.23
CA THR A 437 9.41 13.53 -29.43
C THR A 437 10.09 14.89 -29.51
N GLU A 438 10.20 15.44 -30.72
CA GLU A 438 10.74 16.80 -30.90
C GLU A 438 9.75 17.81 -30.29
N SER A 439 10.21 18.56 -29.29
CA SER A 439 9.41 19.62 -28.68
C SER A 439 9.12 20.72 -29.71
N LYS A 440 7.85 21.10 -29.85
CA LYS A 440 7.51 22.40 -30.45
C LYS A 440 8.02 23.51 -29.52
N ASN A 441 9.17 24.10 -29.90
CA ASN A 441 9.77 25.37 -29.46
C ASN A 441 9.51 25.84 -28.02
N LEU A 442 10.53 25.74 -27.18
CA LEU A 442 10.87 26.74 -26.17
C LEU A 442 12.38 26.96 -26.22
N SER A 443 12.79 28.06 -26.84
CA SER A 443 14.18 28.49 -27.00
C SER A 443 14.76 28.98 -25.68
N ILE A 444 15.85 28.35 -25.22
CA ILE A 444 16.72 28.87 -24.15
C ILE A 444 18.16 28.96 -24.70
N PRO A 445 18.92 30.05 -24.45
CA PRO A 445 20.26 30.24 -25.01
C PRO A 445 21.30 29.39 -24.28
N THR A 446 22.14 28.71 -25.05
CA THR A 446 23.34 28.00 -24.61
C THR A 446 24.47 28.97 -24.25
N GLN A 447 24.98 28.89 -23.02
CA GLN A 447 26.39 29.14 -22.73
C GLN A 447 27.02 27.87 -22.15
N GLY A 448 27.99 27.34 -22.89
CA GLY A 448 28.74 26.14 -22.53
C GLY A 448 29.85 26.46 -21.54
N ASN A 449 29.95 25.64 -20.50
CA ASN A 449 31.20 25.41 -19.79
C ASN A 449 31.33 23.91 -19.50
N SER A 450 32.28 23.27 -20.17
CA SER A 450 32.58 21.85 -20.02
C SER A 450 33.38 21.61 -18.73
N MET A 451 32.79 20.95 -17.73
CA MET A 451 33.53 20.38 -16.61
C MET A 451 34.08 18.98 -16.98
N LYS A 452 35.39 18.78 -16.85
CA LYS A 452 36.08 17.49 -16.98
C LYS A 452 35.74 16.60 -15.77
N GLY A 453 34.89 15.60 -15.96
CA GLY A 453 34.73 14.47 -15.03
C GLY A 453 35.79 13.39 -15.27
N SER A 454 36.34 12.81 -14.20
CA SER A 454 37.36 11.75 -14.27
C SER A 454 36.80 10.45 -14.91
N ASP A 455 37.53 9.90 -15.88
CA ASP A 455 37.11 8.75 -16.70
C ASP A 455 37.36 7.39 -16.00
N THR A 456 36.93 7.27 -14.74
CA THR A 456 36.95 6.00 -13.99
C THR A 456 35.58 5.33 -14.06
N LYS A 457 35.53 4.06 -14.45
CA LYS A 457 34.30 3.25 -14.53
C LYS A 457 34.33 2.13 -13.49
N THR A 458 33.25 1.98 -12.73
CA THR A 458 33.12 0.94 -11.69
C THR A 458 32.15 -0.14 -12.15
N LEU A 459 32.57 -1.41 -12.10
CA LEU A 459 31.74 -2.59 -12.34
C LEU A 459 31.40 -3.24 -11.00
N ILE A 460 30.13 -3.57 -10.76
CA ILE A 460 29.68 -4.18 -9.51
C ILE A 460 29.21 -5.62 -9.81
N VAL A 461 29.79 -6.61 -9.11
CA VAL A 461 29.49 -8.03 -9.29
C VAL A 461 28.63 -8.55 -8.13
N PHE A 462 27.39 -8.92 -8.46
CA PHE A 462 26.38 -9.45 -7.53
C PHE A 462 26.20 -10.98 -7.59
N SER A 463 26.83 -11.66 -8.56
CA SER A 463 26.67 -13.11 -8.77
C SER A 463 27.83 -13.89 -8.15
N ASP A 464 27.54 -15.07 -7.62
CA ASP A 464 28.49 -16.10 -7.21
C ASP A 464 28.84 -17.11 -8.34
N ASP A 465 28.35 -16.81 -9.55
CA ASP A 465 28.53 -17.59 -10.77
C ASP A 465 29.88 -17.22 -11.41
N LEU A 466 30.74 -18.22 -11.62
CA LEU A 466 32.09 -18.04 -12.15
C LEU A 466 32.08 -17.48 -13.58
N ASP A 467 31.14 -17.90 -14.43
CA ASP A 467 31.08 -17.47 -15.83
C ASP A 467 30.70 -15.99 -15.93
N LYS A 468 29.79 -15.54 -15.06
CA LYS A 468 29.42 -14.12 -14.97
C LYS A 468 30.55 -13.25 -14.40
N ALA A 469 31.32 -13.79 -13.46
CA ALA A 469 32.50 -13.11 -12.95
C ALA A 469 33.60 -12.98 -14.03
N LEU A 470 33.87 -14.05 -14.79
CA LEU A 470 34.81 -14.04 -15.90
C LEU A 470 34.38 -13.08 -17.01
N ALA A 471 33.09 -13.05 -17.37
CA ALA A 471 32.55 -12.07 -18.31
C ALA A 471 32.79 -10.62 -17.85
N THR A 472 32.66 -10.36 -16.54
CA THR A 472 32.97 -9.04 -15.96
C THR A 472 34.46 -8.69 -16.11
N PHE A 473 35.36 -9.64 -15.91
CA PHE A 473 36.80 -9.44 -16.14
C PHE A 473 37.13 -9.19 -17.62
N VAL A 474 36.47 -9.87 -18.56
CA VAL A 474 36.64 -9.65 -20.00
C VAL A 474 36.22 -8.23 -20.38
N ILE A 475 35.07 -7.76 -19.87
CA ILE A 475 34.58 -6.39 -20.09
C ILE A 475 35.54 -5.36 -19.47
N ALA A 476 35.99 -5.60 -18.24
CA ALA A 476 36.95 -4.74 -17.55
C ALA A 476 38.27 -4.62 -18.33
N ASN A 477 38.79 -5.73 -18.86
CA ASN A 477 39.99 -5.73 -19.69
C ASN A 477 39.78 -5.00 -21.01
N GLY A 478 38.62 -5.13 -21.65
CA GLY A 478 38.28 -4.35 -22.84
C GLY A 478 38.25 -2.84 -22.56
N MET A 479 37.72 -2.44 -21.40
CA MET A 479 37.71 -1.04 -20.96
C MET A 479 39.11 -0.52 -20.61
N LEU A 480 39.96 -1.33 -19.98
CA LEU A 480 41.37 -1.02 -19.72
C LEU A 480 42.16 -0.86 -21.03
N ALA A 481 41.95 -1.76 -22.00
CA ALA A 481 42.57 -1.67 -23.33
C ALA A 481 42.14 -0.41 -24.10
N ALA A 482 40.93 0.10 -23.84
CA ALA A 482 40.42 1.36 -24.37
C ALA A 482 40.92 2.61 -23.60
N GLY A 483 41.89 2.47 -22.70
CA GLY A 483 42.52 3.57 -21.97
C GLY A 483 41.72 4.10 -20.76
N LYS A 484 40.67 3.40 -20.32
CA LYS A 484 39.86 3.80 -19.17
C LYS A 484 40.40 3.24 -17.87
N LYS A 485 40.26 3.97 -16.76
CA LYS A 485 40.49 3.40 -15.42
C LYS A 485 39.27 2.59 -15.01
N VAL A 486 39.47 1.34 -14.59
CA VAL A 486 38.39 0.43 -14.18
C VAL A 486 38.57 0.01 -12.74
N SER A 487 37.48 0.04 -11.97
CA SER A 487 37.38 -0.54 -10.63
C SER A 487 36.33 -1.65 -10.63
N ILE A 488 36.60 -2.78 -9.98
CA ILE A 488 35.63 -3.88 -9.84
C ILE A 488 35.32 -4.04 -8.35
N PHE A 489 34.04 -3.93 -8.00
CA PHE A 489 33.55 -4.12 -6.64
C PHE A 489 32.75 -5.42 -6.54
N PHE A 490 33.24 -6.36 -5.74
CA PHE A 490 32.53 -7.60 -5.42
C PHE A 490 31.68 -7.40 -4.17
N THR A 491 30.39 -7.69 -4.29
CA THR A 491 29.50 -7.74 -3.12
C THR A 491 29.75 -8.99 -2.28
N PHE A 492 29.15 -9.08 -1.08
CA PHE A 492 29.32 -10.22 -0.16
C PHE A 492 29.08 -11.59 -0.83
N TRP A 493 28.14 -11.66 -1.78
CA TRP A 493 27.84 -12.85 -2.58
C TRP A 493 28.91 -13.11 -3.66
N GLY A 494 29.35 -12.06 -4.36
CA GLY A 494 30.39 -12.15 -5.39
C GLY A 494 31.79 -12.50 -4.84
N LEU A 495 32.06 -12.21 -3.56
CA LEU A 495 33.30 -12.63 -2.89
C LEU A 495 33.48 -14.16 -2.83
N SER A 496 32.39 -14.93 -2.96
CA SER A 496 32.46 -16.39 -2.97
C SER A 496 33.19 -16.95 -4.17
N VAL A 497 33.19 -16.24 -5.31
CA VAL A 497 33.91 -16.64 -6.55
C VAL A 497 35.42 -16.58 -6.39
N ILE A 498 35.92 -15.66 -5.57
CA ILE A 498 37.36 -15.46 -5.34
C ILE A 498 37.87 -16.13 -4.06
N LYS A 499 37.01 -16.88 -3.34
CA LYS A 499 37.43 -17.65 -2.16
C LYS A 499 38.31 -18.82 -2.60
N GLN A 500 39.50 -18.92 -2.01
CA GLN A 500 40.34 -20.10 -2.15
C GLN A 500 39.60 -21.33 -1.58
N GLN A 501 39.42 -22.38 -2.39
CA GLN A 501 38.76 -23.62 -1.96
C GLN A 501 39.56 -24.36 -0.87
N ASN A 502 40.89 -24.17 -0.85
CA ASN A 502 41.76 -24.68 0.20
C ASN A 502 42.15 -23.54 1.15
N LYS A 503 41.55 -23.51 2.34
CA LYS A 503 41.95 -22.58 3.40
C LYS A 503 43.41 -22.85 3.80
N ALA A 504 44.28 -21.85 3.72
CA ALA A 504 45.55 -21.90 4.42
C ALA A 504 45.29 -21.95 5.94
N ASN A 505 46.02 -22.81 6.66
CA ASN A 505 45.97 -22.84 8.12
C ASN A 505 46.59 -21.54 8.64
N VAL A 506 45.79 -20.72 9.31
CA VAL A 506 46.26 -19.48 9.95
C VAL A 506 46.37 -19.74 11.45
N GLU A 507 47.56 -19.50 12.02
CA GLU A 507 47.71 -19.51 13.47
C GLU A 507 46.86 -18.39 14.08
N LYS A 508 45.85 -18.79 14.84
CA LYS A 508 44.99 -17.87 15.59
C LYS A 508 45.56 -17.64 16.99
N ASP A 509 45.58 -16.39 17.42
CA ASP A 509 45.90 -16.02 18.80
C ASP A 509 44.85 -16.55 19.78
N PHE A 510 45.15 -16.47 21.08
CA PHE A 510 44.33 -17.03 22.14
C PHE A 510 42.90 -16.42 22.16
N ILE A 511 42.78 -15.13 21.86
CA ILE A 511 41.49 -14.42 21.82
C ILE A 511 40.64 -14.89 20.62
N SER A 512 41.28 -15.16 19.48
CA SER A 512 40.58 -15.64 18.27
C SER A 512 40.20 -17.12 18.30
N LYS A 513 40.64 -17.86 19.32
CA LYS A 513 40.28 -19.27 19.58
C LYS A 513 39.20 -19.44 20.64
N MET A 514 38.98 -18.43 21.48
CA MET A 514 37.92 -18.39 22.47
C MET A 514 36.62 -17.89 21.83
#